data_AF-A0A645DAU6-F1
#
_entry.id   AF-A0A645DAU6-F1
#
_cell.length_a   1.000
_cell.length_b   1.000
_cell.length_c   1.000
_cell.angle_alpha   90.00
_cell.angle_beta   90.00
_cell.angle_gamma   90.00
#
_symmetry.space_group_name_H-M   'P 1'
#
loop_
_entity.id
_entity.type
_entity.pdbx_description
1 polymer ?
#
loop_
_entity_poly.entity_id
_entity_poly.type
_entity_poly.pdbx_seq_one_letter_code
_entity_poly.pdbx_strand_id
1 'polypeptide(L)' 'MVAVVKVKSKVENHQANLMDDYQLLKNFYEETEKNKFLKNWIAKKQKETYISIDPAWQNCKFQYPGWIKK' A
#
# COMPACT_ATOMS: atom_id res chain seq x y z
N MET A 1 -19.52 35.19 21.75
CA MET A 1 -18.06 35.45 21.77
C MET A 1 -17.58 35.48 20.33
N VAL A 2 -16.82 36.50 19.94
CA VAL A 2 -16.26 36.62 18.59
C VAL A 2 -14.75 36.73 18.73
N ALA A 3 -14.03 35.85 18.04
CA ALA A 3 -12.56 35.87 17.99
C ALA A 3 -12.12 36.24 16.58
N VAL A 4 -11.19 37.19 16.49
CA VAL A 4 -10.57 37.59 15.22
C VAL A 4 -9.11 37.16 15.26
N VAL A 5 -8.70 36.34 14.29
CA VAL A 5 -7.33 35.83 14.15
C VAL A 5 -6.64 36.48 12.96
N LYS A 6 -5.40 36.91 13.16
CA LYS A 6 -4.51 37.46 12.12
C LYS A 6 -3.26 36.58 12.01
N VAL A 7 -3.02 36.04 10.82
CA VAL A 7 -1.79 35.29 10.53
C VAL A 7 -0.62 36.29 10.49
N LYS A 8 0.39 36.08 11.35
CA LYS A 8 1.57 36.96 11.44
C LYS A 8 2.64 36.64 10.40
N SER A 9 2.80 35.37 10.07
CA SER A 9 3.71 34.89 9.03
C SER A 9 3.30 33.47 8.62
N LYS A 10 3.68 33.07 7.42
CA LYS A 10 3.51 31.71 6.90
C LYS A 10 4.88 31.26 6.41
N VAL A 11 5.38 30.17 6.95
CA VAL A 11 6.58 29.50 6.42
C VAL A 11 6.11 28.58 5.30
N GLU A 12 6.84 28.54 4.18
CA GLU A 12 6.56 27.58 3.12
C GLU A 12 6.84 26.16 3.61
N ASN A 13 5.95 25.24 3.29
CA ASN A 13 6.16 23.84 3.62
C ASN A 13 7.37 23.31 2.85
N HIS A 14 8.21 22.52 3.52
CA HIS A 14 9.30 21.80 2.87
C HIS A 14 8.75 21.02 1.67
N GLN A 15 9.22 21.35 0.48
CA GLN A 15 8.94 20.57 -0.71
C GLN A 15 9.94 19.42 -0.77
N ALA A 16 9.44 18.19 -0.78
CA ALA A 16 10.29 17.02 -0.84
C ALA A 16 11.24 17.13 -2.03
N ASN A 17 12.54 17.06 -1.77
CA ASN A 17 13.57 17.22 -2.79
C ASN A 17 14.45 15.96 -2.85
N LEU A 18 15.04 15.68 -4.01
CA LEU A 18 15.85 14.47 -4.19
C LEU A 18 17.15 14.48 -3.40
N MET A 19 17.59 15.64 -2.91
CA MET A 19 18.89 15.77 -2.24
C MET A 19 18.78 15.47 -0.74
N ASP A 20 17.76 16.00 -0.09
CA ASP A 20 17.52 15.85 1.35
C ASP A 20 16.64 14.61 1.65
N ASP A 21 15.71 14.27 0.75
CA ASP A 21 14.74 13.18 0.96
C ASP A 21 15.06 11.90 0.19
N TYR A 22 16.26 11.79 -0.41
CA TYR A 22 16.63 10.64 -1.25
C TYR A 22 16.38 9.30 -0.56
N GLN A 23 16.81 9.19 0.70
CA GLN A 23 16.69 7.94 1.46
C GLN A 23 15.23 7.55 1.69
N LEU A 24 14.38 8.54 2.00
CA LEU A 24 12.95 8.33 2.20
C LEU A 24 12.28 7.89 0.89
N LEU A 25 12.54 8.60 -0.20
CA LEU A 25 11.98 8.31 -1.51
C LEU A 25 12.44 6.94 -2.03
N LYS A 26 13.72 6.60 -1.84
CA LYS A 26 14.27 5.29 -2.17
C LYS A 26 13.57 4.18 -1.41
N ASN A 27 13.44 4.32 -0.09
CA ASN A 27 12.78 3.31 0.75
C ASN A 27 11.31 3.14 0.37
N PHE A 28 10.60 4.24 0.16
CA PHE A 28 9.20 4.21 -0.27
C PHE A 28 9.02 3.51 -1.63
N TYR A 29 9.88 3.84 -2.60
CA TYR A 29 9.81 3.23 -3.92
C TYR A 29 10.17 1.74 -3.88
N GLU A 30 11.22 1.38 -3.13
CA GLU A 30 11.58 -0.02 -2.92
C GLU A 30 10.45 -0.82 -2.27
N GLU A 31 9.81 -0.27 -1.25
CA GLU A 31 8.69 -0.94 -0.58
C GLU A 31 7.50 -1.10 -1.53
N THR A 32 7.20 -0.08 -2.34
CA THR A 32 6.13 -0.11 -3.32
C THR A 32 6.36 -1.20 -4.37
N GLU A 33 7.56 -1.27 -4.94
CA GLU A 33 7.90 -2.26 -5.95
C GLU A 33 8.00 -3.68 -5.38
N LYS A 34 8.54 -3.86 -4.17
CA LYS A 34 8.51 -5.15 -3.44
C LYS A 34 7.08 -5.63 -3.23
N ASN A 35 6.18 -4.75 -2.78
CA ASN A 35 4.76 -5.07 -2.58
C ASN A 35 4.06 -5.44 -3.89
N LYS A 36 4.35 -4.72 -4.99
CA LYS A 36 3.80 -5.01 -6.31
C LYS A 36 4.30 -6.35 -6.85
N PHE A 37 5.60 -6.62 -6.72
CA PHE A 37 6.19 -7.91 -7.08
C PHE A 37 5.53 -9.05 -6.30
N LEU A 38 5.41 -8.91 -4.98
CA LEU A 38 4.82 -9.94 -4.12
C LEU A 38 3.36 -10.22 -4.51
N LYS A 39 2.55 -9.17 -4.74
CA LYS A 39 1.16 -9.31 -5.21
C LYS A 39 1.07 -10.12 -6.51
N ASN A 40 1.92 -9.80 -7.49
CA ASN A 40 1.94 -10.51 -8.77
C ASN A 40 2.42 -11.95 -8.62
N TRP A 41 3.44 -12.17 -7.80
CA TRP A 41 3.98 -13.50 -7.53
C TRP A 41 2.95 -14.41 -6.85
N ILE A 42 2.24 -13.90 -5.84
CA ILE A 42 1.15 -14.61 -5.16
C ILE A 42 0.05 -14.98 -6.16
N ALA A 43 -0.42 -14.03 -6.97
CA ALA A 43 -1.46 -14.27 -7.97
C ALA A 43 -1.04 -15.33 -9.01
N LYS A 44 0.23 -15.34 -9.43
CA LYS A 44 0.78 -16.36 -10.33
C LYS A 44 0.80 -17.73 -9.66
N LYS A 45 1.30 -17.82 -8.42
CA LYS A 45 1.39 -19.08 -7.68
C LYS A 45 0.02 -19.67 -7.38
N GLN A 46 -0.98 -18.86 -7.05
CA GLN A 46 -2.36 -19.34 -6.87
C GLN A 46 -2.95 -20.01 -8.13
N LYS A 47 -2.56 -19.56 -9.32
CA LYS A 47 -2.99 -20.17 -10.58
C LYS A 47 -2.28 -21.49 -10.85
N GLU A 48 -0.97 -21.54 -10.62
CA GLU A 48 -0.14 -22.73 -10.85
C GLU A 48 -0.39 -23.84 -9.81
N THR A 49 -0.79 -23.49 -8.60
CA THR A 49 -0.97 -24.45 -7.50
C THR A 49 -2.44 -24.86 -7.36
N TYR A 50 -2.66 -26.14 -7.12
CA TYR A 50 -3.96 -26.65 -6.71
C TYR A 50 -4.21 -26.24 -5.25
N ILE A 51 -5.29 -25.48 -5.02
CA ILE A 51 -5.66 -24.96 -3.72
C ILE A 51 -7.13 -25.29 -3.49
N SER A 52 -7.43 -25.92 -2.36
CA SER A 52 -8.78 -26.21 -1.89
C SER A 52 -8.98 -25.55 -0.53
N ILE A 53 -10.09 -24.84 -0.37
CA ILE A 53 -10.45 -24.17 0.89
C ILE A 53 -11.64 -24.89 1.47
N ASP A 54 -11.53 -25.22 2.76
CA ASP A 54 -12.59 -25.86 3.52
C ASP A 54 -13.89 -25.03 3.42
N PRO A 55 -15.04 -25.67 3.15
CA PRO A 55 -16.33 -25.01 2.97
C PRO A 55 -16.70 -24.01 4.08
N ALA A 56 -16.28 -24.25 5.33
CA ALA A 56 -16.56 -23.36 6.45
C ALA A 56 -15.93 -21.96 6.30
N TRP A 57 -14.86 -21.86 5.49
CA TRP A 57 -14.04 -20.65 5.35
C TRP A 57 -14.19 -19.97 3.99
N GLN A 58 -15.02 -20.53 3.08
CA GLN A 58 -15.26 -19.95 1.76
C GLN A 58 -15.99 -18.60 1.82
N ASN A 59 -16.66 -18.27 2.92
CA ASN A 59 -17.32 -16.97 3.10
C ASN A 59 -16.39 -15.89 3.70
N CYS A 60 -15.11 -16.19 3.92
CA CYS A 60 -14.16 -15.21 4.46
C CYS A 60 -13.68 -14.22 3.40
N LYS A 61 -13.40 -12.98 3.85
CA LYS A 61 -12.78 -11.95 2.99
C LYS A 61 -11.27 -12.16 2.97
N PHE A 62 -10.76 -12.67 1.85
CA PHE A 62 -9.32 -12.82 1.65
C PHE A 62 -8.70 -11.54 1.09
N GLN A 63 -7.47 -11.24 1.51
CA GLN A 63 -6.71 -10.07 1.04
C GLN A 63 -6.38 -10.15 -0.46
N TYR A 64 -6.07 -11.35 -0.96
CA TYR A 64 -5.79 -11.59 -2.37
C TYR A 64 -7.00 -12.26 -3.03
N PRO A 65 -7.46 -11.83 -4.21
CA PRO A 65 -8.53 -12.52 -4.93
C PRO A 65 -8.04 -13.82 -5.56
N GLY A 66 -8.93 -14.77 -5.81
CA GLY A 66 -8.61 -16.00 -6.56
C GLY A 66 -8.38 -17.26 -5.74
N TRP A 67 -8.55 -17.19 -4.41
CA TRP A 67 -8.46 -18.35 -3.51
C TRP A 67 -9.59 -19.36 -3.67
N ILE A 68 -10.81 -18.88 -3.94
CA ILE A 68 -11.99 -19.73 -4.15
C ILE A 68 -12.18 -19.86 -5.66
N LYS A 69 -11.85 -21.03 -6.20
CA LYS A 69 -12.12 -21.39 -7.59
C LYS A 69 -13.57 -21.90 -7.64
N LYS A 70 -14.48 -21.14 -8.26
CA LYS A 70 -15.84 -21.62 -8.57
C LYS A 70 -15.80 -22.67 -9.66
#